data_AF-A0A7C7YYP2-F1
#
_entry.id   AF-A0A7C7YYP2-F1
#
_cell.length_a   1.000
_cell.length_b   1.000
_cell.length_c   1.000
_cell.angle_alpha   90.00
_cell.angle_beta   90.00
_cell.angle_gamma   90.00
#
_symmetry.space_group_name_H-M   'P 1'
#
loop_
_entity.id
_entity.type
_entity.pdbx_description
1 polymer ?
#
loop_
_entity_poly.entity_id
_entity_poly.type
_entity_poly.pdbx_seq_one_letter_code
_entity_poly.pdbx_strand_id
1 'polypeptide(L)' 'SIFVRALLSWVSSGTHNPMARLLGSFTEPLLAPARRLLPATGGLDLSPIIVFMVLMLVLKLLVQPLLDVGRMLI' A
#
# COMPACT_ATOMS: atom_id res chain seq x y z
N SER A 1 -2.96 24.84 8.99
CA SER A 1 -1.78 23.95 9.10
C SER A 1 -1.39 23.46 7.70
N ILE A 2 -0.69 24.30 6.92
CA ILE A 2 -0.60 24.18 5.45
C ILE A 2 0.37 23.06 5.06
N PHE A 3 -0.15 21.92 4.60
CA PHE A 3 0.55 20.62 4.64
C PHE A 3 0.98 20.20 6.07
N VAL A 4 1.08 21.13 7.04
CA VAL A 4 2.34 21.43 7.76
C VAL A 4 2.77 20.41 8.80
N ARG A 5 1.88 19.47 9.12
CA ARG A 5 2.29 18.25 9.82
C ARG A 5 2.99 17.28 8.85
N ALA A 6 2.96 17.51 7.54
CA ALA A 6 3.33 16.58 6.47
C ALA A 6 2.73 15.19 6.71
N LEU A 7 1.41 15.16 6.98
CA LEU A 7 0.71 13.95 7.42
C LEU A 7 1.29 13.38 8.75
N LEU A 8 1.60 14.27 9.72
CA LEU A 8 2.43 14.05 10.92
C LEU A 8 3.76 13.31 10.68
N SER A 9 4.47 13.73 9.63
CA SER A 9 5.61 13.06 9.01
C SER A 9 5.25 11.63 8.64
N TRP A 10 4.19 11.51 7.84
CA TRP A 10 3.63 10.22 7.40
C TRP A 10 3.33 9.28 8.59
N VAL A 11 2.96 9.94 9.71
CA VAL A 11 2.72 9.52 11.10
C VAL A 11 3.82 8.67 11.74
N SER A 12 5.04 9.20 11.75
CA SER A 12 6.23 8.66 12.45
C SER A 12 6.72 7.31 11.91
N SER A 13 7.71 7.39 11.01
CA SER A 13 8.29 6.34 10.15
C SER A 13 8.99 5.14 10.84
N GLY A 14 8.55 4.75 12.03
CA GLY A 14 9.07 3.61 12.78
C GLY A 14 8.75 3.63 14.27
N THR A 15 7.58 4.15 14.68
CA THR A 15 7.20 4.21 16.10
C THR A 15 7.30 2.82 16.74
N HIS A 16 7.97 2.72 17.89
CA HIS A 16 8.44 1.44 18.50
C HIS A 16 7.32 0.49 19.00
N ASN A 17 6.07 0.77 18.67
CA ASN A 17 4.87 0.06 19.07
C ASN A 17 4.83 -1.34 18.40
N PRO A 18 4.71 -2.45 19.16
CA PRO A 18 4.75 -3.81 18.61
C PRO A 18 3.69 -4.07 17.52
N MET A 19 2.52 -3.41 17.59
CA MET A 19 1.46 -3.55 16.59
C MET A 19 1.89 -3.02 15.20
N ALA A 20 2.66 -1.93 15.15
CA ALA A 20 3.18 -1.39 13.89
C ALA A 20 4.19 -2.36 13.24
N ARG A 21 4.99 -3.06 14.06
CA ARG A 21 5.95 -4.07 13.58
C ARG A 21 5.25 -5.30 12.98
N LEU A 22 4.18 -5.77 13.61
CA LEU A 22 3.34 -6.86 13.09
C LEU A 22 2.72 -6.49 11.74
N LEU A 23 2.06 -5.33 11.65
CA LEU A 23 1.49 -4.82 10.40
C LEU A 23 2.56 -4.62 9.30
N GLY A 24 3.74 -4.13 9.69
CA GLY A 24 4.91 -4.06 8.81
C GLY A 24 5.26 -5.42 8.22
N SER A 25 5.38 -6.47 9.05
CA SER A 25 5.78 -7.81 8.58
C SER A 25 4.85 -8.41 7.51
N PHE A 26 3.55 -8.11 7.55
CA PHE A 26 2.59 -8.54 6.52
C PHE A 26 2.60 -7.66 5.25
N THR A 27 2.97 -6.39 5.37
CA THR A 27 2.92 -5.42 4.25
C THR A 27 4.26 -5.27 3.52
N GLU A 28 5.38 -5.55 4.18
CA GLU A 28 6.73 -5.42 3.63
C GLU A 28 6.96 -6.23 2.33
N PRO A 29 6.42 -7.45 2.13
CA PRO A 29 6.55 -8.17 0.86
C PRO A 29 5.92 -7.45 -0.33
N LEU A 30 4.89 -6.61 -0.10
CA LEU A 30 4.22 -5.80 -1.12
C LEU A 30 4.88 -4.43 -1.29
N LEU A 31 5.33 -3.82 -0.19
CA LEU A 31 5.95 -2.49 -0.19
C LEU A 31 7.39 -2.52 -0.71
N ALA A 32 8.18 -3.56 -0.43
CA ALA A 32 9.59 -3.63 -0.82
C ALA A 32 9.83 -3.62 -2.35
N PRO A 33 9.05 -4.32 -3.19
CA PRO A 33 9.13 -4.17 -4.65
C PRO A 33 8.75 -2.75 -5.11
N ALA A 34 7.70 -2.17 -4.53
CA ALA A 34 7.25 -0.82 -4.88
C ALA A 34 8.27 0.27 -4.49
N ARG A 35 8.97 0.12 -3.36
CA ARG A 35 10.11 0.97 -2.95
C ARG A 35 11.31 0.90 -3.91
N ARG A 36 11.46 -0.17 -4.71
CA ARG A 36 12.49 -0.25 -5.78
C ARG A 36 12.08 0.51 -7.04
N LEU A 37 10.78 0.67 -7.29
CA LEU A 37 10.25 1.37 -8.48
C LEU A 37 10.20 2.89 -8.27
N LEU A 38 9.74 3.34 -7.11
CA LEU A 38 9.82 4.74 -6.68
C LEU A 38 10.50 4.82 -5.31
N PRO A 39 11.83 5.06 -5.27
CA PRO A 39 12.56 5.30 -4.03
C PRO A 39 11.99 6.49 -3.23
N ALA A 40 12.14 6.45 -1.91
CA ALA A 40 11.61 7.48 -1.01
C ALA A 40 12.22 8.87 -1.29
N THR A 41 11.46 9.75 -1.96
CA THR A 41 11.90 11.11 -2.27
C THR A 41 11.73 12.01 -1.04
N GLY A 42 12.83 12.54 -0.50
CA GLY A 42 12.80 13.50 0.61
C GLY A 42 12.38 12.91 1.96
N GLY A 43 12.57 11.61 2.18
CA GLY A 43 12.21 10.93 3.44
C GLY A 43 10.75 10.48 3.55
N LEU A 44 9.96 10.67 2.49
CA LEU A 44 8.60 10.16 2.34
C LEU A 44 8.61 8.96 1.39
N ASP A 45 8.13 7.79 1.83
CA ASP A 45 7.95 6.63 0.94
C ASP A 45 6.52 6.59 0.38
N LEU A 46 6.42 6.42 -0.93
CA LEU A 46 5.17 6.49 -1.70
C LEU A 46 4.68 5.10 -2.12
N SER A 47 5.41 4.03 -1.76
CA SER A 47 5.07 2.64 -2.07
C SER A 47 3.67 2.20 -1.63
N PRO A 48 3.07 2.66 -0.50
CA PRO A 48 1.70 2.27 -0.18
C PRO A 48 0.69 2.73 -1.24
N ILE A 49 0.91 3.92 -1.83
CA ILE A 49 0.02 4.48 -2.87
C ILE A 49 0.09 3.62 -4.13
N ILE A 50 1.30 3.19 -4.52
CA ILE A 50 1.54 2.29 -5.66
C ILE A 50 0.88 0.94 -5.40
N VAL A 51 1.09 0.35 -4.22
CA VAL A 51 0.49 -0.95 -3.85
C VAL A 51 -1.03 -0.87 -3.87
N PHE A 52 -1.63 0.17 -3.29
CA PHE A 52 -3.10 0.37 -3.35
C PHE A 52 -3.61 0.53 -4.79
N MET A 53 -2.90 1.28 -5.64
CA MET A 53 -3.27 1.46 -7.04
C MET A 53 -3.23 0.13 -7.81
N VAL A 54 -2.14 -0.65 -7.67
CA VAL A 54 -1.99 -1.97 -8.30
C VAL A 54 -3.05 -2.94 -7.78
N LEU A 55 -3.29 -2.98 -6.46
CA LEU A 55 -4.28 -3.86 -5.86
C LEU A 55 -5.71 -3.54 -6.34
N MET A 56 -6.04 -2.25 -6.50
CA MET A 56 -7.32 -1.83 -7.04
C MET A 56 -7.46 -2.15 -8.54
N LEU A 57 -6.38 -2.09 -9.33
CA LEU A 57 -6.37 -2.55 -10.72
C LEU A 57 -6.57 -4.06 -10.81
N VAL A 58 -5.87 -4.86 -9.98
CA VAL A 58 -6.06 -6.32 -9.92
C VAL A 58 -7.49 -6.67 -9.52
N LEU A 59 -8.05 -5.99 -8.51
CA LEU A 59 -9.44 -6.20 -8.09
C LEU A 59 -10.43 -5.95 -9.24
N LYS A 60 -10.25 -4.87 -10.01
CA LYS A 60 -11.17 -4.47 -11.09
C LYS A 60 -10.97 -5.24 -12.41
N LEU A 61 -9.74 -5.59 -12.76
CA LEU A 61 -9.40 -6.14 -14.08
C LEU A 61 -9.24 -7.66 -14.08
N LEU A 62 -9.04 -8.30 -12.92
CA LEU A 62 -8.86 -9.74 -12.80
C LEU A 62 -9.92 -10.36 -11.88
N VAL A 63 -10.04 -9.86 -10.65
CA VAL A 63 -10.91 -10.50 -9.64
C VAL A 63 -12.39 -10.30 -9.94
N GLN A 64 -12.84 -9.07 -10.23
CA GLN A 64 -14.24 -8.81 -10.56
C GLN A 64 -14.71 -9.62 -11.79
N PRO A 65 -14.03 -9.59 -12.96
CA PRO A 65 -14.42 -10.41 -14.10
C PRO A 65 -14.45 -11.91 -13.80
N LEU A 66 -13.48 -12.43 -13.03
CA LEU A 66 -13.46 -13.86 -12.66
C LEU A 66 -14.63 -14.24 -11.74
N LEU A 67 -14.99 -13.39 -10.78
CA LEU A 67 -16.15 -13.59 -9.92
C LEU A 67 -17.46 -13.46 -10.70
N ASP A 68 -17.54 -12.52 -11.65
CA ASP A 68 -18.72 -12.32 -12.47
C ASP A 68 -18.94 -13.52 -13.41
N VAL A 69 -17.87 -14.05 -14.04
CA VAL A 69 -17.92 -15.33 -14.77
C VAL A 69 -18.31 -16.48 -13.85
N GLY A 70 -17.76 -16.57 -12.64
CA GLY A 70 -18.14 -17.59 -11.66
C GLY A 70 -19.63 -17.55 -11.31
N ARG A 71 -20.23 -16.36 -11.21
CA ARG A 71 -21.68 -16.17 -11.00
C ARG A 71 -22.53 -16.43 -12.25
N MET A 72 -21.95 -16.42 -13.46
CA MET A 72 -22.66 -16.82 -14.69
C MET A 72 -22.74 -18.34 -14.89
N LEU A 73 -21.97 -19.11 -14.11
CA LEU A 73 -21.83 -20.57 -14.24
C LEU A 73 -22.56 -21.35 -13.12
N ILE A 74 -23.28 -20.67 -12.22
CA ILE A 74 -24.04 -21.22 -11.08
C ILE A 74 -25.49 -20.78 -11.21
#